data_AF-Q4E475-F1
#
_entry.id   AF-Q4E475-F1
#
_cell.length_a   1.000
_cell.length_b   1.000
_cell.length_c   1.000
_cell.angle_alpha   90.00
_cell.angle_beta   90.00
_cell.angle_gamma   90.00
#
_symmetry.space_group_name_H-M   'P 1'
#
loop_
_entity.id
_entity.type
_entity.pdbx_description
1 polymer ?
#
loop_
_entity_poly.entity_id
_entity_poly.type
_entity_poly.pdbx_seq_one_letter_code
_entity_poly.pdbx_strand_id
1 'polypeptide(L)'
;MWVKKMEMVRRRDAVIADLCLFCLDGPDCGTAFELGHAAALGMTVPTFAFDWRSMREKYGGACDASVMSVEDFGLSFSLMPRGGAEALDSFDAALHHFLRHSSECRGCDCGGCVRS
;
A
#
# COMPACT_ATOMS: atom_id res chain seq x y z
N MET A 1 -15.29 15.20 -5.31
CA MET A 1 -15.18 13.74 -5.07
C MET A 1 -14.12 13.41 -4.02
N TRP A 2 -12.87 13.90 -4.17
CA TRP A 2 -11.77 13.68 -3.23
C TRP A 2 -12.05 14.04 -1.76
N VAL A 3 -12.70 15.17 -1.48
CA VAL A 3 -13.08 15.56 -0.11
C VAL A 3 -13.88 14.45 0.60
N LYS A 4 -14.82 13.81 -0.11
CA LYS A 4 -15.58 12.68 0.44
C LYS A 4 -14.69 11.47 0.73
N LYS A 5 -13.72 11.17 -0.14
CA LYS A 5 -12.75 10.08 0.08
C LYS A 5 -11.88 10.33 1.31
N MET A 6 -11.39 11.55 1.48
CA MET A 6 -10.59 11.94 2.66
C MET A 6 -11.40 11.86 3.96
N GLU A 7 -12.62 12.39 3.96
CA GLU A 7 -13.55 12.27 5.10
C GLU A 7 -13.88 10.81 5.39
N MET A 8 -13.99 9.99 4.34
CA MET A 8 -14.17 8.56 4.52
C MET A 8 -12.96 7.99 5.26
N VAL A 9 -11.76 8.09 4.71
CA VAL A 9 -10.53 7.57 5.34
C VAL A 9 -10.38 8.02 6.79
N ARG A 10 -10.60 9.31 7.11
CA ARG A 10 -10.50 9.86 8.48
C ARG A 10 -11.43 9.21 9.51
N ARG A 11 -12.54 8.60 9.07
CA ARG A 11 -13.52 7.94 9.97
C ARG A 11 -13.24 6.45 10.16
N ARG A 12 -12.20 5.88 9.54
CA ARG A 12 -11.84 4.47 9.68
C ARG A 12 -10.69 4.35 10.66
N ASP A 13 -10.57 3.17 11.27
CA ASP A 13 -9.45 2.84 12.15
C ASP A 13 -8.24 2.31 11.36
N ALA A 14 -8.49 1.71 10.18
CA ALA A 14 -7.46 1.18 9.30
C ALA A 14 -7.92 1.19 7.84
N VAL A 15 -6.96 1.05 6.93
CA VAL A 15 -7.18 0.89 5.50
C VAL A 15 -6.39 -0.33 5.03
N ILE A 16 -7.06 -1.33 4.44
CA ILE A 16 -6.37 -2.38 3.69
C ILE A 16 -6.37 -1.94 2.23
N ALA A 17 -5.20 -1.84 1.63
CA ALA A 17 -5.06 -1.36 0.26
C ALA A 17 -4.70 -2.48 -0.71
N ASP A 18 -5.50 -2.56 -1.76
CA ASP A 18 -5.22 -3.40 -2.92
C ASP A 18 -4.25 -2.66 -3.85
N LEU A 19 -3.04 -3.21 -4.04
CA LEU A 19 -2.06 -2.70 -5.00
C LEU A 19 -2.10 -3.47 -6.33
N CYS A 20 -3.08 -4.36 -6.51
CA CYS A 20 -3.29 -5.04 -7.78
C CYS A 20 -3.70 -4.06 -8.88
N LEU A 21 -3.65 -4.55 -10.12
CA LEU A 21 -3.73 -3.78 -11.35
C LEU A 21 -5.05 -2.97 -11.43
N PHE A 22 -4.98 -1.69 -11.11
CA PHE A 22 -6.05 -0.71 -11.36
C PHE A 22 -5.76 0.11 -12.63
N CYS A 23 -4.49 0.44 -12.86
CA CYS A 23 -4.01 1.15 -14.05
C CYS A 23 -2.67 0.54 -14.50
N LEU A 24 -2.67 -0.17 -15.63
CA LEU A 24 -1.47 -0.82 -16.17
C LEU A 24 -0.84 -1.76 -15.12
N ASP A 25 0.47 -1.65 -14.88
CA ASP A 25 1.30 -2.54 -14.07
C ASP A 25 1.32 -2.23 -12.55
N GLY A 26 0.38 -1.42 -12.06
CA GLY A 26 0.30 -1.05 -10.65
C GLY A 26 -0.95 -0.28 -10.19
N PRO A 27 -0.92 0.23 -8.95
CA PRO A 27 -2.00 1.07 -8.41
C PRO A 27 -2.06 2.42 -9.13
N ASP A 28 -3.25 3.00 -9.22
CA ASP A 28 -3.41 4.35 -9.77
C ASP A 28 -2.87 5.42 -8.80
N CYS A 29 -2.77 6.67 -9.30
CA CYS A 29 -2.32 7.79 -8.47
C CYS A 29 -3.28 8.10 -7.30
N GLY A 30 -4.55 7.72 -7.41
CA GLY A 30 -5.54 7.87 -6.34
C GLY A 30 -5.30 6.94 -5.18
N THR A 31 -4.98 5.67 -5.45
CA THR A 31 -4.62 4.67 -4.45
C THR A 31 -3.34 5.09 -3.73
N ALA A 32 -2.31 5.53 -4.48
CA ALA A 32 -1.07 6.03 -3.89
C ALA A 32 -1.31 7.25 -2.97
N PHE A 33 -2.19 8.17 -3.37
CA PHE A 33 -2.57 9.32 -2.53
C PHE A 33 -3.32 8.89 -1.26
N GLU A 34 -4.30 8.00 -1.38
CA GLU A 34 -5.12 7.53 -0.25
C GLU A 34 -4.27 6.76 0.78
N LEU A 35 -3.33 5.94 0.31
CA LEU A 35 -2.31 5.28 1.12
C LEU A 35 -1.47 6.29 1.90
N GLY A 36 -0.90 7.27 1.20
CA GLY A 36 -0.09 8.31 1.83
C GLY A 36 -0.88 9.15 2.84
N HIS A 37 -2.14 9.45 2.55
CA HIS A 37 -3.02 10.17 3.48
C HIS A 37 -3.37 9.34 4.71
N ALA A 38 -3.67 8.04 4.56
CA ALA A 38 -3.93 7.16 5.69
C ALA A 38 -2.68 7.00 6.58
N ALA A 39 -1.51 6.80 5.97
CA ALA A 39 -0.23 6.75 6.68
C ALA A 39 0.07 8.07 7.42
N ALA A 40 -0.19 9.22 6.79
CA ALA A 40 -0.03 10.53 7.43
C ALA A 40 -0.99 10.77 8.61
N LEU A 41 -2.09 10.03 8.69
CA LEU A 41 -3.02 10.05 9.82
C LEU A 41 -2.65 9.06 10.94
N GLY A 42 -1.53 8.32 10.81
CA GLY A 42 -1.12 7.28 11.76
C GLY A 42 -2.01 6.05 11.73
N MET A 43 -2.66 5.78 10.59
CA MET A 43 -3.46 4.58 10.41
C MET A 43 -2.56 3.40 10.03
N THR A 44 -2.89 2.20 10.49
CA THR A 44 -2.29 0.99 9.93
C THR A 44 -2.78 0.81 8.51
N VAL A 45 -1.83 0.62 7.57
CA VAL A 45 -2.12 0.47 6.15
C VAL A 45 -1.48 -0.80 5.58
N PRO A 46 -2.02 -1.99 5.87
CA PRO A 46 -1.56 -3.21 5.20
C PRO A 46 -1.87 -3.12 3.72
N THR A 47 -0.93 -3.54 2.88
CA THR A 47 -1.08 -3.61 1.44
C THR A 47 -0.99 -5.05 0.99
N PHE A 48 -1.63 -5.38 -0.14
CA PHE A 48 -1.41 -6.66 -0.79
C PHE A 48 -1.33 -6.52 -2.30
N ALA A 49 -0.61 -7.44 -2.95
CA ALA A 49 -0.55 -7.56 -4.40
C ALA A 49 -0.34 -9.03 -4.79
N PHE A 50 -0.74 -9.38 -6.01
CA PHE A 50 -0.47 -10.71 -6.57
C PHE A 50 0.85 -10.80 -7.34
N ASP A 51 1.48 -9.66 -7.66
CA ASP A 51 2.74 -9.60 -8.40
C ASP A 51 3.71 -8.57 -7.79
N TRP A 52 4.64 -9.09 -6.99
CA TRP A 52 5.70 -8.34 -6.32
C TRP A 52 7.01 -8.27 -7.10
N ARG A 53 7.06 -8.77 -8.34
CA ARG A 53 8.27 -8.64 -9.17
C ARG A 53 8.60 -7.18 -9.42
N SER A 54 9.87 -6.84 -9.60
CA SER A 54 10.30 -5.50 -9.98
C SER A 54 9.73 -5.07 -11.33
N MET A 55 9.74 -3.77 -11.62
CA MET A 55 9.24 -3.27 -12.90
C MET A 55 9.97 -3.89 -14.10
N ARG A 56 11.30 -4.05 -14.01
CA ARG A 56 12.07 -4.71 -15.09
C ARG A 56 11.68 -6.16 -15.29
N GLU A 57 11.37 -6.89 -14.22
CA GLU A 57 10.91 -8.27 -14.31
C GLU A 57 9.50 -8.37 -14.89
N LYS A 58 8.62 -7.42 -14.59
CA LYS A 58 7.27 -7.36 -15.19
C LYS A 58 7.32 -7.04 -16.69
N TYR A 59 8.16 -6.08 -17.09
CA TYR A 59 8.33 -5.70 -18.50
C TYR A 59 9.30 -6.60 -19.29
N GLY A 60 10.05 -7.48 -18.62
CA GLY A 60 10.99 -8.41 -19.26
C GLY A 60 12.31 -7.79 -19.73
N GLY A 61 12.65 -6.59 -19.28
CA GLY A 61 13.86 -5.89 -19.71
C GLY A 61 14.01 -4.48 -19.15
N ALA A 62 15.14 -3.84 -19.49
CA ALA A 62 15.40 -2.45 -19.12
C ALA A 62 14.69 -1.44 -20.04
N CYS A 63 14.19 -1.88 -21.19
CA CYS A 63 13.41 -1.08 -22.12
C CYS A 63 12.14 -1.81 -22.54
N ASP A 64 11.09 -1.07 -22.84
CA ASP A 64 9.85 -1.60 -23.41
C ASP A 64 9.98 -1.86 -24.93
N ALA A 65 8.90 -2.30 -25.56
CA ALA A 65 8.85 -2.57 -27.00
C ALA A 65 9.06 -1.32 -27.88
N SER A 66 8.91 -0.12 -27.31
CA SER A 66 9.14 1.17 -27.97
C SER A 66 10.55 1.72 -27.74
N VAL A 67 11.42 0.94 -27.09
CA VAL A 67 12.80 1.31 -26.72
C VAL A 67 12.83 2.43 -25.66
N MET A 68 11.73 2.65 -24.94
CA MET A 68 11.69 3.55 -23.78
C MET A 68 12.22 2.81 -22.56
N SER A 69 13.05 3.48 -21.75
CA SER A 69 13.58 2.88 -20.53
C SER A 69 12.46 2.63 -19.51
N VAL A 70 12.44 1.44 -18.93
CA VAL A 70 11.57 1.09 -17.82
C VAL A 70 12.06 1.82 -16.56
N GLU A 71 11.18 2.62 -15.96
CA GLU A 71 11.44 3.22 -14.66
C GLU A 71 11.45 2.14 -13.59
N ASP A 72 12.63 1.80 -13.10
CA ASP A 72 12.83 0.74 -12.13
C ASP A 72 13.64 1.23 -10.93
N PHE A 73 13.01 1.16 -9.77
CA PHE A 73 13.59 1.53 -8.49
C PHE A 73 14.04 0.31 -7.68
N GLY A 74 14.05 -0.89 -8.28
CA GLY A 74 14.18 -2.15 -7.55
C GLY A 74 12.96 -2.46 -6.69
N LEU A 75 11.80 -1.87 -7.04
CA LEU A 75 10.54 -2.00 -6.34
C LEU A 75 9.48 -2.60 -7.28
N SER A 76 8.46 -3.21 -6.69
CA SER A 76 7.36 -3.84 -7.44
C SER A 76 6.42 -2.83 -8.12
N PHE A 77 6.44 -1.59 -7.63
CA PHE A 77 5.63 -0.47 -8.12
C PHE A 77 6.48 0.80 -8.16
N SER A 78 5.90 1.92 -8.62
CA SER A 78 6.54 3.23 -8.59
C SER A 78 6.94 3.65 -7.17
N LEU A 79 7.70 4.74 -7.00
CA LEU A 79 8.12 5.22 -5.67
C LEU A 79 6.95 5.62 -4.76
N MET A 80 5.77 5.88 -5.33
CA MET A 80 4.65 6.50 -4.63
C MET A 80 3.98 5.61 -3.57
N PRO A 81 3.75 4.30 -3.79
CA PRO A 81 3.13 3.42 -2.79
C PRO A 81 4.09 2.94 -1.69
N ARG A 82 5.34 3.42 -1.64
CA ARG A 82 6.43 2.93 -0.76
C ARG A 82 6.20 3.17 0.75
N GLY A 83 4.98 3.45 1.21
CA GLY A 83 4.67 3.24 2.63
C GLY A 83 5.01 1.79 2.95
N GLY A 84 5.87 1.55 3.95
CA GLY A 84 6.52 0.28 4.26
C GLY A 84 5.59 -0.86 4.71
N ALA A 85 4.47 -1.02 4.03
CA ALA A 85 3.55 -2.10 4.18
C ALA A 85 4.22 -3.38 3.66
N GLU A 86 4.19 -4.41 4.51
CA GLU A 86 4.72 -5.73 4.18
C GLU A 86 4.11 -6.23 2.87
N ALA A 87 4.95 -6.89 2.05
CA ALA A 87 4.51 -7.50 0.82
C ALA A 87 3.64 -8.72 1.14
N LEU A 88 2.32 -8.53 1.13
CA LEU A 88 1.35 -9.59 1.39
C LEU A 88 0.73 -10.05 0.07
N ASP A 89 0.52 -11.36 -0.06
CA ASP A 89 0.09 -11.97 -1.33
C ASP A 89 -1.44 -12.05 -1.48
N SER A 90 -2.20 -11.65 -0.47
CA SER A 90 -3.66 -11.68 -0.52
C SER A 90 -4.32 -10.73 0.47
N PHE A 91 -5.60 -10.43 0.23
CA PHE A 91 -6.44 -9.70 1.18
C PHE A 91 -6.51 -10.38 2.55
N ASP A 92 -6.59 -11.71 2.58
CA ASP A 92 -6.69 -12.48 3.82
C ASP A 92 -5.41 -12.34 4.66
N ALA A 93 -4.24 -12.42 4.02
CA ALA A 93 -2.95 -12.17 4.67
C ALA A 93 -2.88 -10.74 5.23
N ALA A 94 -3.36 -9.75 4.49
CA ALA A 94 -3.42 -8.35 4.93
C ALA A 94 -4.38 -8.14 6.11
N LEU A 95 -5.52 -8.82 6.09
CA LEU A 95 -6.48 -8.78 7.20
C LEU A 95 -5.89 -9.46 8.45
N HIS A 96 -5.26 -10.62 8.31
CA HIS A 96 -4.61 -11.31 9.42
C HIS A 96 -3.45 -10.50 10.00
N HIS A 97 -2.66 -9.85 9.15
CA HIS A 97 -1.60 -8.91 9.57
C HIS A 97 -2.20 -7.77 10.41
N PHE A 98 -3.27 -7.14 9.93
CA PHE A 98 -3.97 -6.09 10.67
C PHE A 98 -4.51 -6.57 12.03
N LEU A 99 -5.17 -7.72 12.06
CA LEU A 99 -5.76 -8.28 13.27
C LEU A 99 -4.70 -8.61 14.33
N ARG A 100 -3.54 -9.13 13.90
CA ARG A 100 -2.41 -9.42 14.78
C ARG A 100 -1.88 -8.14 15.43
N HIS A 101 -1.55 -7.13 14.63
CA HIS A 101 -1.04 -5.84 15.15
C HIS A 101 -2.07 -5.10 16.01
N SER A 102 -3.35 -5.21 15.68
CA SER A 102 -4.44 -4.65 16.48
C SER A 102 -4.60 -5.34 17.83
N SER A 103 -4.34 -6.65 17.92
CA SER A 103 -4.41 -7.41 19.17
C SER A 103 -3.25 -7.10 20.12
N GLU A 104 -2.05 -6.87 19.57
CA GLU A 104 -0.86 -6.50 20.34
C GLU A 104 -1.05 -5.11 21.01
N CYS A 105 -1.67 -4.16 20.32
CA CYS A 105 -2.02 -2.85 20.89
C CYS A 105 -3.12 -2.90 21.95
N ARG A 106 -4.10 -3.83 21.86
CA ARG A 106 -5.19 -3.94 22.87
C ARG A 106 -4.73 -4.49 24.22
N GLY A 107 -3.58 -5.15 24.28
CA GLY A 107 -3.00 -5.67 25.51
C GLY A 107 -2.12 -4.67 26.27
N CYS A 108 -1.80 -3.52 25.68
CA CYS A 108 -0.90 -2.54 26.27
C CYS A 108 -1.71 -1.38 26.87
N ASP A 109 -1.90 -1.38 28.20
CA ASP A 109 -2.49 -0.25 28.94
C ASP A 109 -1.48 0.91 29.13
N CYS A 110 -0.63 1.13 28.13
CA CYS A 110 0.20 2.31 28.06
C CYS A 110 -0.52 3.33 27.19
N GLY A 111 -0.93 4.46 27.78
CA GLY A 111 -1.39 5.64 27.04
C GLY A 111 -0.33 6.26 26.09
N GLY A 112 0.73 5.52 25.78
CA GLY A 112 1.84 5.87 24.91
C GLY A 112 1.90 5.10 23.60
N CYS A 113 0.97 4.17 23.31
CA CYS A 113 0.72 3.73 21.93
C CYS A 113 0.00 4.87 21.18
N VAL A 114 0.73 5.97 20.97
CA VAL A 114 0.42 6.97 19.98
C VAL A 114 0.33 6.24 18.66
N ARG A 115 -0.86 6.31 18.04
CA ARG A 115 -1.16 5.75 16.71
C ARG A 115 -0.13 6.32 15.73
N SER A 116 0.97 5.59 15.53
CA SER A 116 2.03 5.91 14.57
C SER A 116 1.67 5.34 13.22
#